data_AF-A0A7H4MEQ7-F1
#
_entry.id   AF-A0A7H4MEQ7-F1
#
_cell.length_a   1.000
_cell.length_b   1.000
_cell.length_c   1.000
_cell.angle_alpha   90.00
_cell.angle_beta   90.00
_cell.angle_gamma   90.00
#
_symmetry.space_group_name_H-M   'P 1'
#
loop_
_entity.id
_entity.type
_entity.pdbx_description
1 polymer ?
#
loop_
_entity_poly.entity_id
_entity_poly.type
_entity_poly.pdbx_seq_one_letter_code
_entity_poly.pdbx_strand_id
1 'polypeptide(L)' 'MRIDATHGVVEVGHVHFSPLLSRTAMATEAHWLLMQYVFDTLGYRRYEWKCNSLNMPSGRAARRLGFSTKDVFVRHW' A
#
# COMPACT_ATOMS: atom_id res chain seq x y z
N MET A 1 4.95 9.11 2.36
CA MET A 1 5.60 8.03 3.12
C MET A 1 5.70 8.45 4.57
N ARG A 2 5.13 7.66 5.48
CA ARG A 2 5.05 7.91 6.92
C ARG A 2 5.37 6.60 7.64
N ILE A 3 6.22 6.65 8.66
CA ILE A 3 6.52 5.51 9.53
C ILE A 3 6.27 5.96 10.96
N ASP A 4 5.50 5.19 11.69
CA ASP A 4 5.12 5.44 13.08
C ASP A 4 5.38 4.17 13.88
N ALA A 5 6.63 4.06 14.34
CA ALA A 5 7.11 2.87 15.04
C ALA A 5 6.42 2.67 16.38
N THR A 6 6.03 3.75 17.07
CA THR A 6 5.36 3.65 18.38
C THR A 6 3.99 3.00 18.25
N HIS A 7 3.25 3.30 17.19
CA HIS A 7 1.95 2.66 16.91
C HIS A 7 2.06 1.40 16.04
N GLY A 8 3.26 1.08 15.54
CA GLY A 8 3.50 -0.06 14.65
C GLY A 8 2.81 0.13 13.29
N VAL A 9 2.84 1.34 12.73
CA VAL A 9 2.26 1.68 11.43
C VAL A 9 3.34 2.06 10.43
N VAL A 10 3.24 1.54 9.21
CA VAL A 10 4.08 1.93 8.08
C VAL A 10 3.21 2.22 6.86
N GLU A 11 3.51 3.31 6.16
CA GLU A 11 2.88 3.67 4.90
C GLU A 11 3.79 3.27 3.72
N VAL A 12 3.28 2.42 2.83
CA VAL A 12 3.92 2.18 1.54
C VAL A 12 3.66 3.35 0.59
N GLY A 13 4.72 3.82 -0.04
CA GLY A 13 4.69 4.90 -1.02
C GLY A 13 5.65 4.63 -2.18
N HIS A 14 5.57 5.48 -3.21
CA HIS A 14 6.46 5.43 -4.38
C HIS A 14 6.48 4.07 -5.11
N VAL A 15 5.36 3.32 -5.07
CA VAL A 15 5.27 2.07 -5.82
C VAL A 15 4.89 2.35 -7.26
N HIS A 16 5.88 2.24 -8.15
CA HIS A 16 5.73 2.41 -9.57
C HIS A 16 6.19 1.15 -10.29
N PHE A 17 5.28 0.51 -11.01
CA PHE A 17 5.61 -0.61 -11.88
C PHE A 17 5.80 -0.11 -13.31
N SER A 18 6.72 -0.74 -14.04
CA SER A 18 6.81 -0.53 -15.49
C SER A 18 5.47 -0.92 -16.16
N PRO A 19 5.16 -0.40 -17.35
CA PRO A 19 3.95 -0.79 -18.07
C PRO A 19 3.84 -2.30 -18.29
N LEU A 20 4.98 -2.98 -18.50
CA LEU A 20 5.06 -4.43 -18.70
C LEU A 20 4.73 -5.23 -17.43
N LEU A 21 5.09 -4.70 -16.26
CA LEU A 21 4.85 -5.35 -14.98
C LEU A 21 3.48 -4.97 -14.41
N SER A 22 2.96 -3.81 -14.78
CA SER A 22 1.67 -3.30 -14.30
C SER A 22 0.52 -4.25 -14.64
N ARG A 23 -0.38 -4.47 -13.67
CA ARG A 23 -1.57 -5.34 -13.81
C ARG A 23 -1.26 -6.83 -14.02
N THR A 24 -0.07 -7.29 -13.64
CA THR A 24 0.31 -8.71 -13.66
C THR A 24 0.19 -9.36 -12.28
N ALA A 25 0.27 -10.69 -12.24
CA ALA A 25 0.41 -11.45 -10.99
C ALA A 25 1.71 -11.09 -10.26
N MET A 26 2.82 -10.92 -11.01
CA MET A 26 4.13 -10.55 -10.46
C MET A 26 4.09 -9.21 -9.70
N ALA A 27 3.35 -8.20 -10.21
CA ALA A 27 3.16 -6.94 -9.49
C ALA A 27 2.39 -7.09 -8.16
N THR A 28 1.51 -8.09 -8.09
CA THR A 28 0.74 -8.40 -6.88
C THR A 28 1.61 -9.16 -5.89
N GLU A 29 2.38 -10.13 -6.37
CA GLU A 29 3.35 -10.89 -5.58
C GLU A 29 4.44 -9.99 -4.99
N ALA A 30 4.99 -9.05 -5.78
CA ALA A 30 5.95 -8.07 -5.28
C ALA A 30 5.39 -7.24 -4.10
N HIS A 31 4.12 -6.83 -4.18
CA HIS A 31 3.45 -6.16 -3.07
C HIS A 31 3.21 -7.08 -1.88
N TRP A 32 2.83 -8.34 -2.13
CA TRP A 32 2.59 -9.31 -1.08
C TRP A 32 3.88 -9.63 -0.31
N LEU A 33 5.01 -9.80 -1.01
CA LEU A 33 6.33 -9.97 -0.39
C LEU A 33 6.73 -8.75 0.45
N LEU A 34 6.44 -7.54 -0.04
CA LEU A 34 6.67 -6.32 0.73
C LEU A 34 5.81 -6.27 2.00
N MET A 35 4.53 -6.65 1.90
CA MET A 35 3.65 -6.79 3.06
C MET A 35 4.20 -7.82 4.04
N GLN A 36 4.58 -8.99 3.56
CA GLN A 36 5.14 -10.06 4.38
C GLN A 36 6.38 -9.58 5.13
N TYR A 37 7.32 -8.92 4.46
CA TYR A 37 8.51 -8.34 5.10
C TYR A 37 8.15 -7.35 6.21
N VAL A 38 7.17 -6.48 5.96
CA VAL A 38 6.69 -5.49 6.95
C VAL A 38 6.13 -6.17 8.20
N PHE A 39 5.34 -7.23 8.05
CA PHE A 39 4.71 -7.92 9.17
C PHE A 39 5.68 -8.88 9.86
N ASP A 40 6.29 -9.79 9.11
CA ASP A 40 7.04 -10.92 9.64
C ASP A 40 8.45 -10.52 10.09
N THR A 41 9.11 -9.62 9.36
CA THR A 41 10.50 -9.24 9.62
C THR A 41 10.60 -7.94 10.40
N LEU A 42 9.83 -6.93 10.01
CA LEU A 42 9.88 -5.63 10.68
C LEU A 42 8.92 -5.52 11.88
N GLY A 43 7.99 -6.46 12.05
CA GLY A 43 7.10 -6.51 13.22
C GLY A 43 6.05 -5.40 13.28
N TYR A 44 5.79 -4.70 12.18
CA TYR A 44 4.72 -3.69 12.14
C TYR A 44 3.36 -4.38 12.13
N ARG A 45 2.34 -3.67 12.61
CA ARG A 45 0.97 -4.19 12.79
C ARG A 45 -0.01 -3.65 11.76
N ARG A 46 0.34 -2.54 11.11
CA ARG A 46 -0.50 -1.87 10.12
C ARG A 46 0.33 -1.43 8.92
N TYR A 47 -0.11 -1.85 7.74
CA TYR A 47 0.43 -1.48 6.45
C TYR A 47 -0.58 -0.58 5.72
N GLU A 48 -0.24 0.70 5.57
CA GLU A 48 -1.11 1.71 4.97
C GLU A 48 -0.67 2.02 3.54
N TRP A 49 -1.63 2.18 2.63
CA TRP A 49 -1.35 2.64 1.26
C TRP A 49 -2.27 3.81 0.92
N LYS A 50 -1.69 5.01 0.86
CA LYS A 50 -2.42 6.20 0.42
C LYS A 50 -2.51 6.22 -1.10
N CYS A 51 -3.71 5.98 -1.61
CA CYS A 51 -4.02 6.22 -3.02
C CYS A 51 -4.55 7.65 -3.19
N ASN A 52 -3.96 8.41 -4.12
CA ASN A 52 -4.60 9.63 -4.59
C ASN A 52 -5.90 9.24 -5.32
N SER A 53 -7.00 9.96 -5.09
CA SER A 53 -8.32 9.69 -5.70
C SER A 53 -8.29 9.72 -7.23
N LEU A 54 -7.35 10.48 -7.82
CA LEU A 54 -7.15 10.52 -9.28
C LEU A 54 -6.38 9.30 -9.82
N ASN A 55 -5.76 8.48 -8.96
CA ASN A 55 -4.98 7.30 -9.35
C ASN A 55 -5.83 6.02 -9.20
N MET A 56 -6.84 5.90 -10.07
CA MET A 56 -7.71 4.72 -10.15
C MET A 56 -6.94 3.39 -10.33
N PRO A 57 -5.83 3.31 -11.11
CA PRO A 57 -5.01 2.10 -11.17
C PRO A 57 -4.45 1.68 -9.81
N SER A 58 -3.95 2.62 -9.00
CA SER A 58 -3.45 2.34 -7.64
C SER A 58 -4.57 1.85 -6.73
N GLY A 59 -5.75 2.48 -6.79
CA GLY A 59 -6.90 2.04 -6.02
C GLY A 59 -7.35 0.61 -6.36
N ARG A 60 -7.33 0.24 -7.66
CA ARG A 60 -7.63 -1.15 -8.08
C ARG A 60 -6.59 -2.15 -7.58
N ALA A 61 -5.31 -1.78 -7.55
CA ALA A 61 -4.26 -2.63 -7.01
C ALA A 61 -4.43 -2.85 -5.50
N ALA A 62 -4.68 -1.78 -4.74
CA ALA A 62 -4.97 -1.84 -3.32
C ALA A 62 -6.18 -2.75 -3.02
N ARG A 63 -7.28 -2.61 -3.77
CA ARG A 63 -8.46 -3.47 -3.62
C ARG A 63 -8.17 -4.95 -3.90
N ARG A 64 -7.37 -5.25 -4.93
CA ARG A 64 -6.95 -6.62 -5.25
C ARG A 64 -6.12 -7.26 -4.12
N LEU A 65 -5.33 -6.45 -3.42
CA LEU A 65 -4.51 -6.86 -2.28
C LEU A 65 -5.28 -6.89 -0.95
N GLY A 66 -6.60 -6.68 -0.97
CA GLY A 66 -7.44 -6.77 0.23
C GLY A 66 -7.40 -5.54 1.14
N PHE A 67 -6.84 -4.41 0.68
CA PHE A 67 -6.88 -3.17 1.46
C PHE A 67 -8.33 -2.71 1.63
N SER A 68 -8.68 -2.40 2.88
CA SER A 68 -9.93 -1.73 3.21
C SER A 68 -9.73 -0.22 3.12
N THR A 69 -10.57 0.48 2.35
CA THR A 69 -10.63 1.94 2.33
C THR A 69 -11.33 2.44 3.59
N LYS A 70 -10.67 2.35 4.75
CA LYS A 70 -11.30 2.72 6.03
C LYS A 70 -11.35 4.23 6.27
N ASP A 71 -10.45 5.00 5.67
CA ASP A 71 -10.34 6.44 5.98
C ASP A 71 -10.18 7.26 4.70
N VAL A 72 -11.25 7.91 4.26
CA VAL A 72 -11.14 9.07 3.37
C VAL A 72 -10.67 10.23 4.24
N PHE A 73 -9.38 10.55 4.19
CA PHE A 73 -8.88 11.80 4.76
C PHE A 73 -9.36 12.96 3.89
N VAL A 74 -10.53 13.52 4.21
CA VAL A 74 -10.87 14.89 3.82
C VAL A 74 -9.95 15.82 4.60
N ARG A 75 -8.99 16.44 3.90
CA ARG A 75 -8.24 17.56 4.48
C ARG A 75 -9.27 18.60 4.93
N HIS A 76 -9.28 18.94 6.21
CA HIS A 76 -9.77 20.25 6.63
C HIS A 76 -8.73 21.28 6.16
N TRP A 77 -9.24 22.40 5.63
CA TRP A 77 -8.57 23.43 4.83
C TRP A 77 -7.25 23.94 5.40
#